data_AF-A0A510WBI7-F1
#
_entry.id   AF-A0A510WBI7-F1
#
_cell.length_a   1.000
_cell.length_b   1.000
_cell.length_c   1.000
_cell.angle_alpha   90.00
_cell.angle_beta   90.00
_cell.angle_gamma   90.00
#
_symmetry.space_group_name_H-M   'P 1'
#
loop_
_entity.id
_entity.type
_entity.pdbx_description
1 polymer ?
#
loop_
_entity_poly.entity_id
_entity_poly.type
_entity_poly.pdbx_seq_one_letter_code
_entity_poly.pdbx_strand_id
1 'polypeptide(L)'
;MTDLGFKGAVFEERIKHLLKVSNGIVAKRLHIRFDKIEFEREIDVAFVLDKHLFLIECKSFNQPYTVREHAKTNKKIRDAIDQLNRNAEYFEGSLNIVKEQLDLKDTIEIKEIHRVLLTSTTLGEAGKQGNILLTDEASFNGFLLRNSPNLTIIDGNKKTTICVDNEGIYSGKVTAHKMIAFLKRQPLIESMKKRISKILESKGSISYLCCKKTVEDIYIDKGTD
;
A
#
# COMPACT_ATOMS: atom_id res chain seq x y z
N MET A 1 -18.52 16.67 15.25
CA MET A 1 -18.12 16.65 13.82
C MET A 1 -16.75 15.99 13.74
N THR A 2 -16.67 14.74 13.29
CA THR A 2 -15.43 13.94 13.32
C THR A 2 -14.59 14.19 12.07
N ASP A 3 -13.80 15.25 12.13
CA ASP A 3 -12.37 15.38 11.79
C ASP A 3 -11.71 14.43 10.76
N LEU A 4 -12.38 14.14 9.64
CA LEU A 4 -11.81 13.36 8.54
C LEU A 4 -10.59 14.06 7.90
N GLY A 5 -10.60 15.41 7.85
CA GLY A 5 -9.46 16.19 7.36
C GLY A 5 -8.22 16.04 8.23
N PHE A 6 -8.38 16.09 9.55
CA PHE A 6 -7.29 15.85 10.51
C PHE A 6 -6.75 14.43 10.43
N LYS A 7 -7.61 13.41 10.31
CA LYS A 7 -7.16 12.02 10.13
C LYS A 7 -6.32 11.84 8.85
N GLY A 8 -6.69 12.51 7.77
CA GLY A 8 -5.91 12.56 6.53
C GLY A 8 -4.54 13.18 6.76
N ALA A 9 -4.50 14.43 7.25
CA ALA A 9 -3.25 15.15 7.49
C ALA A 9 -2.30 14.39 8.44
N VAL A 10 -2.82 13.82 9.53
CA VAL A 10 -2.02 13.02 10.46
C VAL A 10 -1.48 11.75 9.79
N PHE A 11 -2.26 11.10 8.92
CA PHE A 11 -1.79 9.93 8.19
C PHE A 11 -0.62 10.27 7.27
N GLU A 12 -0.72 11.36 6.51
CA GLU A 12 0.35 11.83 5.64
C GLU A 12 1.65 12.13 6.41
N GLU A 13 1.53 12.85 7.53
CA GLU A 13 2.69 13.19 8.37
C GLU A 13 3.33 11.96 9.01
N ARG A 14 2.55 10.95 9.43
CA ARG A 14 3.12 9.67 9.90
C ARG A 14 3.96 9.00 8.83
N ILE A 15 3.49 8.98 7.58
CA ILE A 15 4.22 8.34 6.48
C ILE A 15 5.50 9.10 6.14
N LYS A 16 5.45 10.43 6.05
CA LYS A 16 6.66 11.26 5.84
C LYS A 16 7.67 11.07 6.98
N HIS A 17 7.19 11.05 8.22
CA HIS A 17 8.03 10.83 9.40
C HIS A 17 8.70 9.45 9.36
N LEU A 18 7.95 8.39 9.03
CA LEU A 18 8.47 7.04 8.97
C LEU A 18 9.54 6.86 7.89
N LEU A 19 9.32 7.42 6.70
CA LEU A 19 10.30 7.45 5.60
C LEU A 19 11.61 8.11 6.03
N LYS A 20 11.50 9.26 6.72
CA LYS A 20 12.66 10.02 7.20
C LYS A 20 13.42 9.29 8.30
N VAL A 21 12.74 8.86 9.36
CA VAL A 21 13.38 8.27 10.55
C VAL A 21 13.95 6.88 10.26
N SER A 22 13.22 6.06 9.49
CA SER A 22 13.65 4.67 9.27
C SER A 22 14.70 4.55 8.17
N ASN A 23 14.67 5.45 7.18
CA ASN A 23 15.44 5.27 5.94
C ASN A 23 16.14 6.54 5.42
N GLY A 24 16.02 7.67 6.11
CA GLY A 24 16.60 8.95 5.67
C GLY A 24 15.95 9.51 4.39
N ILE A 25 14.77 9.01 4.02
CA ILE A 25 14.06 9.46 2.82
C ILE A 25 13.26 10.71 3.17
N VAL A 26 13.64 11.85 2.59
CA VAL A 26 12.89 13.10 2.74
C VAL A 26 11.78 13.12 1.72
N ALA A 27 10.54 13.05 2.21
CA ALA A 27 9.34 13.17 1.40
C ALA A 27 8.61 14.47 1.68
N LYS A 28 7.97 15.02 0.66
CA LYS A 28 7.21 16.26 0.74
C LYS A 28 5.86 16.11 0.04
N ARG A 29 4.93 17.01 0.35
CA ARG A 29 3.70 17.18 -0.42
C ARG A 29 4.04 17.95 -1.70
N LEU A 30 3.49 17.53 -2.83
CA LEU A 30 3.48 18.35 -4.05
C LEU A 30 2.15 19.06 -4.15
N HIS A 31 2.16 20.35 -4.44
CA HIS A 31 0.94 21.15 -4.55
C HIS A 31 1.11 22.24 -5.59
N ILE A 32 0.07 22.44 -6.41
CA ILE A 32 -0.01 23.55 -7.34
C ILE A 32 -1.45 24.04 -7.37
N ARG A 33 -1.60 25.36 -7.46
CA ARG A 33 -2.91 26.00 -7.56
C ARG A 33 -2.83 27.21 -8.47
N PHE A 34 -3.74 27.26 -9.45
CA PHE A 34 -3.96 28.41 -10.32
C PHE A 34 -5.39 28.90 -10.15
N ASP A 35 -5.57 29.91 -9.29
CA ASP A 35 -6.89 30.44 -8.94
C ASP A 35 -7.69 30.93 -10.15
N LYS A 36 -7.00 31.47 -11.17
CA LYS A 36 -7.64 32.04 -12.37
C LYS A 36 -8.42 31.03 -13.21
N ILE A 37 -8.12 29.73 -13.09
CA ILE A 37 -8.71 28.67 -13.90
C ILE A 37 -9.27 27.51 -13.04
N GLU A 38 -9.49 27.75 -11.74
CA GLU A 38 -9.94 26.73 -10.77
C GLU A 38 -9.15 25.41 -10.90
N PHE A 39 -7.84 25.51 -11.08
CA PHE A 39 -6.97 24.36 -11.23
C PHE A 39 -6.18 24.15 -9.95
N GLU A 40 -6.38 22.99 -9.33
CA GLU A 40 -5.60 22.56 -8.17
C GLU A 40 -5.21 21.10 -8.35
N ARG A 41 -3.94 20.77 -8.07
CA ARG A 41 -3.43 19.40 -8.08
C ARG A 41 -2.52 19.19 -6.88
N GLU A 42 -2.60 18.00 -6.31
CA GLU A 42 -1.91 17.67 -5.07
C GLU A 42 -1.47 16.22 -5.06
N ILE A 43 -0.29 15.95 -4.51
CA ILE A 43 0.18 14.61 -4.16
C ILE A 43 0.65 14.67 -2.71
N ASP A 44 0.02 13.88 -1.85
CA ASP A 44 0.22 13.92 -0.40
C ASP A 44 1.68 13.69 0.02
N VAL A 45 2.32 12.68 -0.60
CA VAL A 45 3.70 12.27 -0.29
C VAL A 45 4.45 11.96 -1.58
N ALA A 46 5.51 12.69 -1.86
CA ALA A 46 6.41 12.47 -2.98
C ALA A 46 7.88 12.49 -2.54
N PHE A 47 8.69 11.62 -3.15
CA PHE A 47 10.13 11.57 -2.93
C PHE A 47 10.84 10.88 -4.09
N VAL A 48 12.16 11.10 -4.19
CA VAL A 48 13.03 10.38 -5.12
C VAL A 48 13.91 9.40 -4.35
N LEU A 49 13.97 8.17 -4.83
CA LEU A 49 14.84 7.10 -4.31
C LEU A 49 15.49 6.40 -5.49
N ASP A 50 16.82 6.30 -5.52
CA ASP A 50 17.61 5.68 -6.59
C ASP A 50 17.21 6.12 -8.03
N LYS A 51 16.92 7.42 -8.22
CA LYS A 51 16.40 8.01 -9.48
C LYS A 51 14.96 7.60 -9.86
N HIS A 52 14.22 6.95 -8.96
CA HIS A 52 12.79 6.68 -9.13
C HIS A 52 11.99 7.70 -8.33
N LEU A 53 11.01 8.35 -8.97
CA LEU A 53 10.06 9.24 -8.30
C LEU A 53 8.86 8.41 -7.82
N PHE A 54 8.54 8.51 -6.55
CA PHE A 54 7.33 7.93 -5.97
C PHE A 54 6.33 9.05 -5.72
N LEU A 55 5.12 8.89 -6.24
CA LEU A 55 3.97 9.77 -6.03
C LEU A 55 2.92 8.98 -5.27
N ILE A 56 2.72 9.31 -3.99
CA ILE A 56 1.87 8.55 -3.08
C ILE A 56 0.67 9.40 -2.67
N GLU A 57 -0.53 8.86 -2.93
CA GLU A 57 -1.79 9.34 -2.38
C GLU A 57 -2.14 8.55 -1.11
N CYS A 58 -2.41 9.25 -0.01
CA CYS A 58 -2.74 8.66 1.28
C CYS A 58 -4.24 8.76 1.56
N LYS A 59 -4.94 7.63 1.63
CA LYS A 59 -6.37 7.62 1.95
C LYS A 59 -6.66 6.92 3.29
N SER A 60 -7.21 7.70 4.22
CA SER A 60 -7.75 7.17 5.47
C SER A 60 -9.18 6.69 5.27
N PHE A 61 -9.37 5.37 5.14
CA PHE A 61 -10.70 4.75 5.13
C PHE A 61 -11.00 4.09 6.48
N ASN A 62 -12.29 3.94 6.79
CA ASN A 62 -12.70 3.10 7.91
C ASN A 62 -12.62 1.63 7.47
N GLN A 63 -12.16 0.76 8.36
CA GLN A 63 -12.15 -0.68 8.10
C GLN A 63 -13.58 -1.15 7.83
N PRO A 64 -13.86 -1.77 6.67
CA PRO A 64 -15.17 -2.35 6.39
C PRO A 64 -15.38 -3.62 7.22
N TYR A 65 -16.58 -3.80 7.79
CA TYR A 65 -16.98 -4.99 8.55
C TYR A 65 -18.13 -5.75 7.89
N THR A 66 -18.87 -5.09 6.99
CA THR A 66 -19.97 -5.70 6.22
C THR A 66 -19.67 -5.73 4.72
N VAL A 67 -20.30 -6.64 3.99
CA VAL A 67 -20.20 -6.73 2.52
C VAL A 67 -20.52 -5.38 1.85
N ARG A 68 -21.54 -4.66 2.36
CA ARG A 68 -21.92 -3.34 1.87
C ARG A 68 -20.82 -2.31 2.08
N GLU A 69 -20.15 -2.33 3.24
CA GLU A 69 -19.03 -1.44 3.52
C GLU A 69 -17.80 -1.78 2.68
N HIS A 70 -17.54 -3.07 2.42
CA HIS A 70 -16.50 -3.49 1.48
C HIS A 70 -16.78 -2.93 0.08
N ALA A 71 -18.01 -3.06 -0.43
CA ALA A 71 -18.39 -2.51 -1.73
C ALA A 71 -18.22 -0.98 -1.79
N LYS A 72 -18.61 -0.27 -0.73
CA LYS A 72 -18.40 1.19 -0.60
C LYS A 72 -16.92 1.56 -0.57
N THR A 73 -16.11 0.81 0.16
CA THR A 73 -14.66 1.04 0.27
C THR A 73 -13.98 0.81 -1.08
N ASN A 74 -14.37 -0.24 -1.81
CA ASN A 74 -13.88 -0.49 -3.16
C ASN A 74 -14.24 0.64 -4.13
N LYS A 75 -15.44 1.23 -4.01
CA LYS A 75 -15.78 2.42 -4.79
C LYS A 75 -14.85 3.60 -4.45
N LYS A 76 -14.63 3.89 -3.16
CA LYS A 76 -13.72 4.96 -2.73
C LYS A 76 -12.29 4.76 -3.20
N ILE A 77 -11.80 3.52 -3.24
CA ILE A 77 -10.48 3.18 -3.79
C ILE A 77 -10.40 3.54 -5.27
N ARG A 78 -11.42 3.20 -6.07
CA ARG A 78 -11.47 3.58 -7.49
C ARG A 78 -11.49 5.09 -7.67
N ASP A 79 -12.33 5.79 -6.91
CA ASP A 79 -12.42 7.26 -6.96
C ASP A 79 -11.05 7.91 -6.61
N ALA A 80 -10.33 7.33 -5.63
CA ALA A 80 -8.99 7.76 -5.25
C ALA A 80 -7.93 7.45 -6.31
N ILE A 81 -8.03 6.31 -7.00
CA ILE A 81 -7.16 5.96 -8.14
C ILE A 81 -7.33 6.98 -9.27
N ASP A 82 -8.57 7.34 -9.58
CA ASP A 82 -8.85 8.34 -10.63
C ASP A 82 -8.31 9.72 -10.24
N GLN A 83 -8.42 10.11 -8.97
CA GLN A 83 -7.81 11.34 -8.45
C GLN A 83 -6.29 11.31 -8.57
N LEU A 84 -5.64 10.25 -8.08
CA LEU A 84 -4.20 10.07 -8.14
C LEU A 84 -3.71 10.11 -9.59
N ASN A 85 -4.40 9.46 -10.52
CA ASN A 85 -4.02 9.48 -11.93
C ASN A 85 -4.02 10.91 -12.50
N ARG A 86 -5.11 11.68 -12.29
CA ARG A 86 -5.19 13.07 -12.76
C ARG A 86 -4.13 13.98 -12.15
N ASN A 87 -3.79 13.77 -10.88
CA ASN A 87 -2.78 14.56 -10.18
C ASN A 87 -1.37 14.18 -10.63
N ALA A 88 -1.08 12.89 -10.70
CA ALA A 88 0.21 12.37 -11.13
C ALA A 88 0.51 12.77 -12.58
N GLU A 89 -0.44 12.67 -13.50
CA GLU A 89 -0.26 13.07 -14.90
C GLU A 89 0.26 14.50 -15.06
N TYR A 90 -0.25 15.44 -14.24
CA TYR A 90 0.23 16.81 -14.24
C TYR A 90 1.70 16.93 -13.81
N PHE A 91 2.05 16.30 -12.69
CA PHE A 91 3.41 16.37 -12.14
C PHE A 91 4.42 15.60 -12.99
N GLU A 92 4.01 14.49 -13.61
CA GLU A 92 4.80 13.74 -14.58
C GLU A 92 5.11 14.58 -15.83
N GLY A 93 4.14 15.35 -16.33
CA GLY A 93 4.34 16.31 -17.41
C GLY A 93 5.13 17.56 -17.02
N SER A 94 5.32 17.81 -15.72
CA SER A 94 5.89 19.05 -15.17
C SER A 94 7.05 18.77 -14.20
N LEU A 95 7.99 17.91 -14.60
CA LEU A 95 9.09 17.47 -13.72
C LEU A 95 9.96 18.60 -13.14
N ASN A 96 10.05 19.75 -13.80
CA ASN A 96 10.77 20.90 -13.25
C ASN A 96 10.12 21.39 -11.95
N ILE A 97 8.79 21.46 -11.90
CA ILE A 97 8.03 21.81 -10.70
C ILE A 97 8.26 20.76 -9.61
N VAL A 98 8.28 19.48 -9.98
CA VAL A 98 8.56 18.39 -9.03
C VAL A 98 9.95 18.53 -8.43
N LYS A 99 10.97 18.78 -9.25
CA LYS A 99 12.35 18.96 -8.79
C LYS A 99 12.48 20.15 -7.85
N GLU A 100 11.89 21.29 -8.22
CA GLU A 100 11.86 22.49 -7.40
C GLU A 100 11.23 22.21 -6.03
N GLN A 101 10.01 21.66 -6.00
CA GLN A 101 9.29 21.40 -4.74
C GLN A 101 10.00 20.36 -3.87
N LEU A 102 10.69 19.38 -4.47
CA LEU A 102 11.46 18.36 -3.76
C LEU A 102 12.90 18.80 -3.39
N ASP A 103 13.30 20.06 -3.65
CA ASP A 103 14.67 20.57 -3.50
C ASP A 103 15.73 19.71 -4.20
N LEU A 104 15.39 19.16 -5.37
CA LEU A 104 16.30 18.33 -6.16
C LEU A 104 17.18 19.21 -7.04
N LYS A 105 18.46 18.85 -7.13
CA LYS A 105 19.37 19.47 -8.10
C LYS A 105 18.87 19.16 -9.52
N ASP A 106 18.98 20.12 -10.43
CA ASP A 106 18.56 19.97 -11.83
C ASP A 106 19.21 18.77 -12.53
N THR A 107 20.43 18.43 -12.13
CA THR A 107 21.22 17.29 -12.63
C THR A 107 20.66 15.92 -12.25
N ILE A 108 19.71 15.85 -11.30
CA ILE A 108 19.06 14.59 -10.93
C ILE A 108 18.12 14.19 -12.06
N GLU A 109 18.48 13.10 -12.70
CA GLU A 109 17.65 12.41 -13.69
C GLU A 109 16.63 11.52 -12.98
N ILE A 110 15.35 11.62 -13.36
CA ILE A 110 14.28 10.71 -12.93
C ILE A 110 14.09 9.68 -14.04
N LYS A 111 14.33 8.40 -13.72
CA LYS A 111 14.26 7.29 -14.69
C LYS A 111 12.87 6.70 -14.84
N GLU A 112 12.11 6.65 -13.75
CA GLU A 112 10.79 6.04 -13.73
C GLU A 112 9.96 6.69 -12.61
N ILE A 113 8.65 6.72 -12.81
CA ILE A 113 7.69 7.33 -11.91
C ILE A 113 6.68 6.26 -11.47
N HIS A 114 6.47 6.16 -10.17
CA HIS A 114 5.62 5.15 -9.53
C HIS A 114 4.48 5.83 -8.80
N ARG A 115 3.25 5.58 -9.27
CA ARG A 115 2.03 6.04 -8.60
C ARG A 115 1.60 5.01 -7.57
N VAL A 116 1.44 5.42 -6.32
CA VAL A 116 1.09 4.54 -5.20
C VAL A 116 -0.15 5.06 -4.50
N LEU A 117 -1.15 4.21 -4.32
CA LEU A 117 -2.24 4.47 -3.39
C LEU A 117 -1.93 3.73 -2.09
N LEU A 118 -1.83 4.50 -1.00
CA LEU A 118 -1.55 4.01 0.34
C LEU A 118 -2.78 4.21 1.23
N THR A 119 -3.32 3.11 1.77
CA THR A 119 -4.55 3.17 2.58
C THR A 119 -4.29 2.88 4.05
N SER A 120 -5.02 3.53 4.96
CA SER A 120 -4.98 3.16 6.39
C SER A 120 -5.70 1.82 6.69
N THR A 121 -6.64 1.45 5.82
CA THR A 121 -7.40 0.19 5.90
C THR A 121 -6.58 -0.95 5.32
N THR A 122 -6.54 -2.09 6.00
CA THR A 122 -5.89 -3.30 5.49
C THR A 122 -6.69 -3.87 4.34
N LEU A 123 -6.04 -4.01 3.18
CA LEU A 123 -6.71 -4.46 1.95
C LEU A 123 -6.72 -5.98 1.80
N GLY A 124 -5.82 -6.69 2.48
CA GLY A 124 -5.63 -8.14 2.30
C GLY A 124 -5.13 -8.51 0.89
N GLU A 125 -4.78 -7.50 0.10
CA GLU A 125 -4.27 -7.62 -1.25
C GLU A 125 -3.22 -6.54 -1.48
N ALA A 126 -2.05 -6.98 -1.95
CA ALA A 126 -1.06 -6.13 -2.58
C ALA A 126 -1.12 -6.35 -4.08
N GLY A 127 -0.85 -5.30 -4.83
CA GLY A 127 -0.64 -5.46 -6.26
C GLY A 127 -0.87 -4.21 -7.05
N LYS A 128 -0.98 -4.44 -8.35
CA LYS A 128 -1.14 -3.40 -9.36
C LYS A 128 -2.59 -3.36 -9.81
N GLN A 129 -3.25 -2.22 -9.64
CA GLN A 129 -4.56 -1.94 -10.22
C GLN A 129 -4.38 -0.93 -11.36
N GLY A 130 -4.44 -1.40 -12.60
CA GLY A 130 -4.08 -0.59 -13.76
C GLY A 130 -2.60 -0.23 -13.73
N ASN A 131 -2.26 1.05 -13.68
CA ASN A 131 -0.90 1.57 -13.52
C ASN A 131 -0.54 1.95 -12.06
N ILE A 132 -1.48 1.81 -11.12
CA ILE A 132 -1.29 2.16 -9.71
C ILE A 132 -0.79 0.96 -8.90
N LEU A 133 0.20 1.20 -8.05
CA LEU A 133 0.60 0.27 -6.99
C LEU A 133 -0.23 0.51 -5.74
N LEU A 134 -0.79 -0.55 -5.15
CA LEU A 134 -1.70 -0.44 -4.01
C LEU A 134 -1.12 -1.19 -2.81
N THR A 135 -1.09 -0.51 -1.66
CA THR A 135 -0.69 -1.10 -0.37
C THR A 135 -1.41 -0.43 0.79
N ASP A 136 -1.39 -1.06 1.96
CA ASP A 136 -1.84 -0.47 3.22
C ASP A 136 -0.68 -0.01 4.11
N GLU A 137 -1.00 0.85 5.08
CA GLU A 137 -0.08 1.42 6.07
C GLU A 137 0.66 0.33 6.87
N ALA A 138 -0.02 -0.73 7.30
CA ALA A 138 0.59 -1.76 8.12
C ALA A 138 1.69 -2.50 7.34
N SER A 139 1.40 -2.87 6.10
CA SER A 139 2.34 -3.53 5.19
C SER A 139 3.51 -2.61 4.82
N PHE A 140 3.23 -1.34 4.51
CA PHE A 140 4.25 -0.34 4.20
C PHE A 140 5.17 -0.07 5.38
N ASN A 141 4.61 0.01 6.59
CA ASN A 141 5.38 0.17 7.82
C ASN A 141 6.28 -1.04 8.06
N GLY A 142 5.76 -2.26 7.90
CA GLY A 142 6.56 -3.47 8.02
C GLY A 142 7.75 -3.48 7.07
N PHE A 143 7.56 -3.03 5.82
CA PHE A 143 8.64 -2.91 4.85
C PHE A 143 9.68 -1.86 5.25
N LEU A 144 9.26 -0.65 5.61
CA LEU A 144 10.18 0.45 5.95
C LEU A 144 10.96 0.18 7.24
N LEU A 145 10.36 -0.53 8.19
CA LEU A 145 10.98 -0.93 9.46
C LEU A 145 11.80 -2.22 9.37
N ARG A 146 11.86 -2.87 8.20
CA ARG A 146 12.58 -4.13 8.01
C ARG A 146 12.04 -5.28 8.86
N ASN A 147 10.75 -5.24 9.13
CA ASN A 147 10.02 -6.33 9.77
C ASN A 147 9.66 -7.38 8.73
N SER A 148 10.59 -8.30 8.47
CA SER A 148 10.37 -9.38 7.51
C SER A 148 9.12 -10.19 7.87
N PRO A 149 8.28 -10.54 6.88
CA PRO A 149 7.09 -11.34 7.09
C PRO A 149 7.47 -12.74 7.56
N ASN A 150 6.83 -13.19 8.64
CA ASN A 150 7.04 -14.50 9.23
C ASN A 150 5.72 -15.27 9.29
N LEU A 151 5.79 -16.56 8.99
CA LEU A 151 4.70 -17.50 9.16
C LEU A 151 5.00 -18.39 10.36
N THR A 152 4.09 -18.41 11.33
CA THR A 152 4.18 -19.31 12.49
C THR A 152 3.26 -20.49 12.25
N ILE A 153 3.82 -21.70 12.34
CA ILE A 153 3.11 -22.98 12.30
C ILE A 153 3.09 -23.54 13.72
N ILE A 154 1.90 -23.92 14.18
CA ILE A 154 1.69 -24.56 15.47
C ILE A 154 1.21 -25.98 15.18
N ASP A 155 1.97 -26.97 15.64
CA ASP A 155 1.66 -28.39 15.53
C ASP A 155 1.73 -29.01 16.93
N GLY A 156 0.57 -29.13 17.58
CA GLY A 156 0.47 -29.42 19.02
C GLY A 156 1.27 -28.40 19.86
N ASN A 157 2.25 -28.89 20.61
CA ASN A 157 3.14 -28.05 21.44
C ASN A 157 4.36 -27.50 20.69
N LYS A 158 4.54 -27.85 19.40
CA LYS A 158 5.68 -27.36 18.60
C LYS A 158 5.29 -26.08 17.86
N LYS A 159 6.12 -25.05 18.03
CA LYS A 159 6.00 -23.76 17.34
C LYS A 159 7.20 -23.57 16.42
N THR A 160 6.95 -23.46 15.12
CA THR A 160 7.98 -23.19 14.11
C THR A 160 7.69 -21.88 13.41
N THR A 161 8.68 -20.99 13.33
CA THR A 161 8.57 -19.72 12.62
C THR A 161 9.45 -19.73 11.37
N ILE A 162 8.85 -19.41 10.23
CA ILE A 162 9.51 -19.40 8.92
C ILE A 162 9.43 -18.00 8.35
N CYS A 163 10.57 -17.40 8.01
CA CYS A 163 10.61 -16.16 7.25
C CYS A 163 10.16 -16.45 5.81
N VAL A 164 9.18 -15.67 5.31
CA VAL A 164 8.66 -15.84 3.95
C VAL A 164 9.24 -14.83 2.95
N ASP A 165 10.23 -14.04 3.37
CA ASP A 165 10.99 -13.13 2.50
C ASP A 165 12.23 -13.82 1.90
N ASN A 166 12.00 -14.71 0.95
CA ASN A 166 13.06 -15.49 0.30
C ASN A 166 13.99 -14.64 -0.58
N GLU A 167 13.56 -13.44 -0.97
CA GLU A 167 14.27 -12.58 -1.92
C GLU A 167 14.99 -11.42 -1.24
N GLY A 168 14.91 -11.31 0.09
CA GLY A 168 15.54 -10.24 0.86
C GLY A 168 14.95 -8.85 0.55
N ILE A 169 13.65 -8.77 0.26
CA ILE A 169 12.93 -7.51 0.05
C ILE A 169 12.98 -6.66 1.33
N TYR A 170 12.88 -7.29 2.50
CA TYR A 170 12.82 -6.66 3.82
C TYR A 170 14.17 -6.60 4.52
N SER A 171 15.26 -7.08 3.90
CA SER A 171 16.60 -7.04 4.49
C SER A 171 17.41 -5.82 4.02
N GLY A 172 18.35 -5.35 4.84
CA GLY A 172 19.30 -4.29 4.47
C GLY A 172 18.68 -2.93 4.10
N LYS A 173 19.45 -2.09 3.39
CA LYS A 173 19.03 -0.73 3.01
C LYS A 173 17.80 -0.73 2.10
N VAL A 174 16.91 0.24 2.27
CA VAL A 174 15.81 0.51 1.33
C VAL A 174 16.39 1.05 0.01
N THR A 175 16.09 0.34 -1.07
CA THR A 175 16.37 0.73 -2.45
C THR A 175 15.06 0.81 -3.22
N ALA A 176 15.03 1.57 -4.32
CA ALA A 176 13.86 1.64 -5.18
C ALA A 176 13.46 0.27 -5.70
N HIS A 177 14.45 -0.56 -6.08
CA HIS A 177 14.20 -1.94 -6.51
C HIS A 177 13.43 -2.75 -5.45
N LYS A 178 13.85 -2.69 -4.18
CA LYS A 178 13.16 -3.39 -3.08
C LYS A 178 11.79 -2.81 -2.79
N MET A 179 11.64 -1.48 -2.84
CA MET A 179 10.35 -0.82 -2.65
C MET A 179 9.35 -1.19 -3.75
N ILE A 180 9.78 -1.17 -5.01
CA ILE A 180 8.96 -1.59 -6.15
C ILE A 180 8.61 -3.08 -6.06
N ALA A 181 9.56 -3.93 -5.67
CA ALA A 181 9.30 -5.35 -5.46
C ALA A 181 8.22 -5.53 -4.38
N PHE A 182 8.37 -4.91 -3.22
CA PHE A 182 7.37 -4.91 -2.15
C PHE A 182 5.99 -4.41 -2.62
N LEU A 183 5.93 -3.29 -3.33
CA LEU A 183 4.69 -2.68 -3.80
C LEU A 183 3.98 -3.54 -4.86
N LYS A 184 4.74 -4.27 -5.69
CA LYS A 184 4.19 -5.21 -6.67
C LYS A 184 3.74 -6.52 -6.04
N ARG A 185 4.46 -6.98 -5.02
CA ARG A 185 4.24 -8.27 -4.36
C ARG A 185 4.57 -8.18 -2.87
N GLN A 186 3.59 -8.54 -2.04
CA GLN A 186 3.80 -8.68 -0.61
C GLN A 186 3.93 -10.18 -0.26
N PRO A 187 5.12 -10.67 0.13
CA PRO A 187 5.38 -12.10 0.33
C PRO A 187 4.40 -12.78 1.30
N LEU A 188 3.98 -12.08 2.35
CA LEU A 188 3.01 -12.60 3.31
C LEU A 188 1.63 -12.83 2.67
N ILE A 189 1.14 -11.87 1.89
CA ILE A 189 -0.15 -11.97 1.20
C ILE A 189 -0.09 -13.07 0.16
N GLU A 190 0.99 -13.20 -0.60
CA GLU A 190 1.15 -14.30 -1.56
C GLU A 190 1.14 -15.66 -0.86
N SER A 191 1.86 -15.79 0.25
CA SER A 191 1.87 -17.01 1.07
C SER A 191 0.48 -17.35 1.61
N MET A 192 -0.28 -16.35 2.07
CA MET A 192 -1.66 -16.53 2.52
C MET A 192 -2.61 -16.88 1.37
N LYS A 193 -2.48 -16.24 0.20
CA LYS A 193 -3.29 -16.52 -0.99
C LYS A 193 -3.14 -17.96 -1.46
N LYS A 194 -1.93 -18.55 -1.38
CA LYS A 194 -1.70 -19.98 -1.69
C LYS A 194 -2.49 -20.95 -0.82
N ARG A 195 -2.95 -20.50 0.36
CA ARG A 195 -3.77 -21.31 1.29
C ARG A 195 -5.27 -21.14 1.08
N ILE A 196 -5.68 -20.28 0.14
CA ILE A 196 -7.09 -20.06 -0.22
C ILE A 196 -7.35 -20.75 -1.55
N SER A 197 -8.16 -21.80 -1.53
CA SER A 197 -8.67 -22.47 -2.73
C SER A 197 -9.79 -21.64 -3.34
N LYS A 198 -9.77 -21.42 -4.65
CA LYS A 198 -10.83 -20.71 -5.38
C LYS A 198 -11.52 -21.70 -6.32
N ILE A 199 -12.82 -21.88 -6.15
CA ILE A 199 -13.66 -22.79 -6.95
C ILE A 199 -14.68 -21.92 -7.69
N LEU A 200 -14.69 -22.00 -9.02
CA LEU A 200 -15.74 -21.36 -9.81
C LEU A 200 -16.98 -22.25 -9.78
N GLU A 201 -18.09 -21.72 -9.30
CA GLU A 201 -19.38 -22.39 -9.32
C GLU A 201 -20.37 -21.60 -10.18
N SER A 202 -21.30 -22.32 -10.80
CA SER A 202 -22.37 -21.74 -11.59
C SER A 202 -23.71 -22.29 -11.11
N LYS A 203 -24.68 -21.39 -10.92
CA LYS A 203 -26.06 -21.74 -10.57
C LYS A 203 -27.00 -21.02 -11.53
N GLY A 204 -27.53 -21.76 -12.50
CA GLY A 204 -28.29 -21.18 -13.61
C GLY A 204 -27.40 -20.28 -14.48
N SER A 205 -27.83 -19.05 -14.72
CA SER A 205 -27.09 -18.04 -15.50
C SER A 205 -26.05 -17.26 -14.70
N ILE A 206 -25.94 -17.49 -13.39
CA ILE A 206 -25.01 -16.78 -12.50
C ILE A 206 -23.77 -17.63 -12.27
N SER A 207 -22.60 -17.06 -12.53
CA SER A 207 -21.31 -17.64 -12.14
C SER A 207 -20.70 -16.83 -11.01
N TYR A 208 -20.20 -17.52 -9.98
CA TYR A 208 -19.58 -16.91 -8.81
C TYR A 208 -18.33 -17.68 -8.38
N LEU A 209 -17.36 -16.95 -7.83
CA LEU A 209 -16.10 -17.50 -7.35
C LEU A 209 -16.20 -17.79 -5.86
N CYS A 210 -16.27 -19.06 -5.48
CA CYS A 210 -16.25 -19.51 -4.09
C CYS A 210 -14.80 -19.58 -3.58
N CYS A 211 -14.49 -18.89 -2.49
CA CYS A 211 -13.19 -19.00 -1.82
C CYS A 211 -13.31 -19.94 -0.63
N LYS A 212 -12.64 -21.09 -0.67
CA LYS A 212 -12.52 -22.03 0.45
C LYS A 212 -11.14 -21.88 1.09
N LYS A 213 -11.11 -21.63 2.39
CA LYS A 213 -9.89 -21.73 3.20
C LYS A 213 -10.10 -22.88 4.16
N THR A 214 -9.27 -23.91 4.09
CA THR A 214 -9.23 -24.90 5.17
C THR A 214 -8.54 -24.21 6.35
N VAL A 215 -9.34 -23.77 7.32
CA VAL A 215 -8.83 -23.33 8.61
C VAL A 215 -8.77 -24.60 9.45
N GLU A 216 -7.56 -25.11 9.70
CA GLU A 216 -7.38 -26.16 10.71
C GLU A 216 -7.57 -25.48 12.08
N ASP A 217 -8.82 -25.44 12.54
CA ASP A 217 -9.14 -24.99 13.89
C ASP A 217 -8.70 -26.10 14.86
N ILE A 218 -7.49 -25.98 15.42
CA ILE A 218 -7.10 -26.78 16.58
C ILE A 218 -7.75 -26.13 17.81
N TYR A 219 -9.00 -26.51 18.09
CA TYR A 219 -9.57 -26.29 19.41
C TYR A 219 -8.84 -27.23 20.38
N ILE A 220 -7.97 -26.67 21.23
CA ILE A 220 -7.56 -27.35 22.45
C ILE A 220 -8.77 -27.27 23.38
N ASP A 221 -9.59 -28.31 23.37
CA ASP A 221 -10.59 -28.51 24.41
C ASP A 221 -9.81 -28.75 25.71
N LYS A 222 -9.69 -27.69 26.53
CA LYS A 222 -9.21 -27.85 27.90
C LYS A 222 -10.35 -28.52 28.66
N GLY A 223 -10.40 -29.84 28.61
CA GLY A 223 -11.25 -30.64 29.46
C GLY A 223 -11.12 -30.13 30.89
N THR A 224 -12.24 -29.68 31.44
CA THR A 224 -12.38 -29.40 32.87
C THR A 224 -12.38 -30.73 33.60
N ASP A 225 -11.35 -30.96 34.42
CA ASP A 225 -11.35 -31.93 35.51
C ASP A 225 -12.41 -31.60 36.57
#